data_AF-A0A971JPH3-F1
#
_entry.id   AF-A0A971JPH3-F1
#
_cell.length_a   1.000
_cell.length_b   1.000
_cell.length_c   1.000
_cell.angle_alpha   90.00
_cell.angle_beta   90.00
_cell.angle_gamma   90.00
#
_symmetry.space_group_name_H-M   'P 1'
#
loop_
_entity.id
_entity.type
_entity.pdbx_description
1 polymer ?
#
loop_
_entity_poly.entity_id
_entity_poly.type
_entity_poly.pdbx_seq_one_letter_code
_entity_poly.pdbx_strand_id
1 'polypeptide(L)'
;MIPQKTLLIAAFLLALPVAAQTENSMGGYASMEIEAGSMKGNFATGAIEEMTGGVRIRLLSDEPGLEPLPIEAGTMKFTWAEGRATPATIIMETKVKVKHPDAEISAGRAEWNFDTGELIFSGDPVVNSERLKGLRGERMVLNLKTNTFEVTQVRADQVPLHGAGGAPGAPSNPNEIRAGDITDWTGLIDAIKAEATSEDPCPGRQILKQMSTQNQQLLLQMNTSQLVERKEDILRLFNSILGASSFYTPEAWADSDLSEELQQLTAAEDLDKAGQAKMNRLLIEAAYPFAFAKP
;
A
#
# COMPACT_ATOMS: atom_id res chain seq x y z
N MET A 1 6.91 10.15 -78.56
CA MET A 1 7.96 9.96 -77.54
C MET A 1 7.36 10.37 -76.19
N ILE A 2 7.26 9.41 -75.29
CA ILE A 2 6.50 9.48 -74.02
C ILE A 2 7.44 10.00 -72.92
N PRO A 3 7.09 11.03 -72.12
CA PRO A 3 7.93 11.43 -71.00
C PRO A 3 7.71 10.52 -69.79
N GLN A 4 8.82 10.16 -69.16
CA GLN A 4 8.96 9.28 -68.01
C GLN A 4 8.18 9.78 -66.78
N LYS A 5 7.48 8.83 -66.16
CA LYS A 5 6.85 8.93 -64.85
C LYS A 5 7.93 9.05 -63.77
N THR A 6 7.94 10.16 -63.03
CA THR A 6 8.65 10.25 -61.74
C THR A 6 7.69 9.76 -60.65
N LEU A 7 8.04 8.62 -60.05
CA LEU A 7 7.32 7.96 -58.98
C LEU A 7 7.57 8.74 -57.67
N LEU A 8 6.55 9.42 -57.13
CA LEU A 8 6.60 9.97 -55.78
C LEU A 8 6.27 8.83 -54.79
N ILE A 9 7.27 8.37 -54.04
CA ILE A 9 7.07 7.45 -52.91
C ILE A 9 6.62 8.31 -51.73
N ALA A 10 5.31 8.30 -51.45
CA ALA A 10 4.75 8.83 -50.22
C ALA A 10 5.01 7.81 -49.10
N ALA A 11 6.00 8.08 -48.26
CA ALA A 11 6.19 7.36 -47.00
C ALA A 11 5.07 7.75 -46.03
N PHE A 12 4.07 6.88 -45.92
CA PHE A 12 3.00 6.99 -44.92
C PHE A 12 3.62 6.66 -43.55
N LEU A 13 3.97 7.68 -42.77
CA LEU A 13 4.25 7.51 -41.34
C LEU A 13 2.95 7.02 -40.69
N LEU A 14 2.91 5.74 -40.34
CA LEU A 14 1.96 5.20 -39.38
C LEU A 14 2.28 5.82 -38.01
N ALA A 15 1.66 6.96 -37.73
CA ALA A 15 1.51 7.42 -36.36
C ALA A 15 0.62 6.40 -35.65
N LEU A 16 1.24 5.52 -34.86
CA LEU A 16 0.52 4.71 -33.89
C LEU A 16 -0.24 5.68 -32.97
N PRO A 17 -1.55 5.48 -32.74
CA PRO A 17 -2.23 6.23 -31.71
C PRO A 17 -1.60 5.81 -30.39
N VAL A 18 -0.85 6.72 -29.78
CA VAL A 18 -0.53 6.64 -28.35
C VAL A 18 -1.88 6.55 -27.66
N ALA A 19 -2.21 5.37 -27.14
CA ALA A 19 -3.36 5.19 -26.29
C ALA A 19 -3.20 6.22 -25.16
N ALA A 20 -4.09 7.20 -25.13
CA ALA A 20 -4.22 8.10 -24.01
C ALA A 20 -4.53 7.22 -22.79
N GLN A 21 -3.51 6.92 -21.99
CA GLN A 21 -3.68 6.37 -20.66
C GLN A 21 -4.55 7.39 -19.94
N THR A 22 -5.82 7.06 -19.84
CA THR A 22 -6.79 7.90 -19.15
C THR A 22 -6.33 7.91 -17.70
N GLU A 23 -6.14 9.10 -17.12
CA GLU A 23 -5.81 9.34 -15.71
C GLU A 23 -6.95 8.90 -14.76
N ASN A 24 -7.52 7.72 -14.98
CA ASN A 24 -8.58 7.09 -14.19
C ASN A 24 -8.01 6.01 -13.27
N SER A 25 -6.72 6.07 -12.95
CA SER A 25 -6.10 5.21 -11.94
C SER A 25 -6.76 5.48 -10.59
N MET A 26 -7.56 4.51 -10.11
CA MET A 26 -8.17 4.56 -8.77
C MET A 26 -7.14 4.09 -7.74
N GLY A 27 -5.99 4.76 -7.67
CA GLY A 27 -4.88 4.33 -6.81
C GLY A 27 -4.22 3.03 -7.29
N GLY A 28 -4.08 2.86 -8.61
CA GLY A 28 -3.45 1.68 -9.22
C GLY A 28 -4.44 0.61 -9.72
N TYR A 29 -5.73 0.69 -9.37
CA TYR A 29 -6.74 -0.22 -9.91
C TYR A 29 -7.23 0.23 -11.30
N ALA A 30 -7.24 -0.70 -12.25
CA ALA A 30 -7.52 -0.46 -13.67
C ALA A 30 -8.81 -1.12 -14.17
N SER A 31 -9.30 -2.18 -13.50
CA SER A 31 -10.51 -2.88 -13.91
C SER A 31 -11.37 -3.35 -12.72
N MET A 32 -12.62 -3.69 -13.02
CA MET A 32 -13.63 -4.05 -12.03
C MET A 32 -14.36 -5.33 -12.46
N GLU A 33 -14.32 -6.36 -11.61
CA GLU A 33 -15.16 -7.55 -11.72
C GLU A 33 -16.39 -7.40 -10.83
N ILE A 34 -17.56 -7.84 -11.31
CA ILE A 34 -18.81 -7.73 -10.56
C ILE A 34 -19.59 -9.04 -10.61
N GLU A 35 -20.05 -9.48 -9.44
CA GLU A 35 -20.96 -10.61 -9.24
C GLU A 35 -22.20 -10.10 -8.47
N ALA A 36 -23.40 -10.39 -8.98
CA ALA A 36 -24.65 -10.03 -8.31
C ALA A 36 -25.76 -11.03 -8.64
N GLY A 37 -26.73 -11.18 -7.75
CA GLY A 37 -27.90 -12.04 -7.98
C GLY A 37 -28.91 -11.45 -8.97
N SER A 38 -29.00 -10.12 -9.03
CA SER A 38 -29.85 -9.40 -9.98
C SER A 38 -29.23 -8.05 -10.35
N MET A 39 -29.43 -7.64 -11.61
CA MET A 39 -28.97 -6.38 -12.16
C MET A 39 -30.14 -5.69 -12.87
N LYS A 40 -30.30 -4.39 -12.60
CA LYS A 40 -31.17 -3.47 -13.32
C LYS A 40 -30.30 -2.44 -14.03
N GLY A 41 -30.54 -2.23 -15.31
CA GLY A 41 -29.82 -1.25 -16.12
C GLY A 41 -30.62 -0.81 -17.33
N ASN A 42 -30.09 0.16 -18.06
CA ASN A 42 -30.69 0.71 -19.26
C ASN A 42 -29.92 0.25 -20.50
N PHE A 43 -30.56 -0.56 -21.35
CA PHE A 43 -29.96 -1.07 -22.58
C PHE A 43 -29.60 0.01 -23.61
N ALA A 44 -30.32 1.14 -23.62
CA ALA A 44 -30.04 2.23 -24.56
C ALA A 44 -28.73 2.95 -24.23
N THR A 45 -28.38 3.04 -22.95
CA THR A 45 -27.15 3.71 -22.48
C THR A 45 -26.05 2.72 -22.07
N GLY A 46 -26.37 1.44 -21.87
CA GLY A 46 -25.49 0.45 -21.27
C GLY A 46 -25.24 0.66 -19.78
N ALA A 47 -25.91 1.65 -19.16
CA ALA A 47 -25.69 2.01 -17.77
C ALA A 47 -26.36 1.02 -16.82
N ILE A 48 -25.61 0.56 -15.83
CA ILE A 48 -26.14 -0.24 -14.72
C ILE A 48 -26.75 0.73 -13.72
N GLU A 49 -27.99 0.56 -13.29
CA GLU A 49 -28.62 1.45 -12.31
C GLU A 49 -28.53 0.87 -10.89
N GLU A 50 -28.78 -0.43 -10.76
CA GLU A 50 -28.92 -1.09 -9.47
C GLU A 50 -28.53 -2.56 -9.56
N MET A 51 -27.91 -3.07 -8.50
CA MET A 51 -27.61 -4.49 -8.31
C MET A 51 -28.06 -4.94 -6.92
N THR A 52 -28.58 -6.16 -6.82
CA THR A 52 -29.09 -6.74 -5.58
C THR A 52 -28.75 -8.22 -5.46
N GLY A 53 -29.02 -8.81 -4.29
CA GLY A 53 -28.84 -10.23 -4.04
C GLY A 53 -27.45 -10.62 -3.56
N GLY A 54 -26.74 -9.71 -2.87
CA GLY A 54 -25.37 -9.94 -2.39
C GLY A 54 -24.37 -9.62 -3.50
N VAL A 55 -24.16 -8.33 -3.72
CA VAL A 55 -23.25 -7.80 -4.73
C VAL A 55 -21.81 -7.90 -4.24
N ARG A 56 -20.92 -8.43 -5.07
CA ARG A 56 -19.47 -8.44 -4.86
C ARG A 56 -18.79 -7.74 -6.02
N ILE A 57 -17.96 -6.77 -5.69
CA ILE A 57 -17.06 -6.10 -6.63
C ILE A 57 -15.63 -6.49 -6.26
N ARG A 58 -14.78 -6.74 -7.24
CA ARG A 58 -13.34 -6.82 -7.06
C ARG A 58 -12.66 -5.83 -7.98
N LEU A 59 -11.89 -4.92 -7.40
CA LEU A 59 -11.00 -4.05 -8.17
C LEU A 59 -9.71 -4.80 -8.45
N LEU A 60 -9.27 -4.76 -9.70
CA LEU A 60 -8.04 -5.40 -10.17
C LEU A 60 -7.05 -4.34 -10.64
N SER A 61 -5.78 -4.57 -10.33
CA SER A 61 -4.68 -3.72 -10.75
C SER A 61 -3.85 -4.42 -11.80
N ASP A 62 -3.31 -3.64 -12.74
CA ASP A 62 -2.30 -4.10 -13.68
C ASP A 62 -0.87 -3.98 -13.09
N GLU A 63 -0.73 -3.39 -11.88
CA GLU A 63 0.54 -3.23 -11.20
C GLU A 63 0.97 -4.53 -10.50
N PRO A 64 2.21 -5.01 -10.74
CA PRO A 64 2.72 -6.20 -10.08
C PRO A 64 2.80 -6.00 -8.55
N GLY A 65 2.09 -6.84 -7.80
CA GLY A 65 2.14 -6.85 -6.33
C GLY A 65 1.03 -6.06 -5.63
N LEU A 66 0.17 -5.34 -6.35
CA LEU A 66 -1.03 -4.74 -5.75
C LEU A 66 -2.15 -5.79 -5.68
N GLU A 67 -2.54 -6.17 -4.47
CA GLU A 67 -3.60 -7.15 -4.29
C GLU A 67 -4.97 -6.60 -4.73
N PRO A 68 -5.86 -7.46 -5.27
CA PRO A 68 -7.24 -7.09 -5.55
C PRO A 68 -7.92 -6.49 -4.32
N LEU A 69 -8.87 -5.57 -4.54
CA LEU A 69 -9.67 -4.96 -3.47
C LEU A 69 -11.12 -5.45 -3.54
N PRO A 70 -11.49 -6.46 -2.73
CA PRO A 70 -12.87 -6.94 -2.65
C PRO A 70 -13.76 -5.96 -1.88
N ILE A 71 -14.94 -5.71 -2.43
CA ILE A 71 -16.02 -4.89 -1.89
C ILE A 71 -17.30 -5.71 -1.95
N GLU A 72 -18.01 -5.85 -0.84
CA GLU A 72 -19.25 -6.61 -0.74
C GLU A 72 -20.36 -5.73 -0.16
N ALA A 73 -21.58 -5.86 -0.67
CA ALA A 73 -22.78 -5.22 -0.12
C ALA A 73 -24.04 -5.99 -0.51
N GLY A 74 -25.14 -5.82 0.22
CA GLY A 74 -26.42 -6.44 -0.13
C GLY A 74 -27.02 -5.85 -1.41
N THR A 75 -26.89 -4.54 -1.58
CA THR A 75 -27.36 -3.79 -2.74
C THR A 75 -26.38 -2.68 -3.11
N MET A 76 -26.29 -2.37 -4.41
CA MET A 76 -25.48 -1.27 -4.93
C MET A 76 -26.27 -0.47 -5.96
N LYS A 77 -26.24 0.85 -5.88
CA LYS A 77 -26.87 1.78 -6.84
C LYS A 77 -25.80 2.64 -7.49
N PHE A 78 -25.89 2.80 -8.79
CA PHE A 78 -24.86 3.44 -9.60
C PHE A 78 -25.45 4.69 -10.25
N THR A 79 -24.73 5.80 -10.13
CA THR A 79 -25.06 7.05 -10.82
C THR A 79 -24.02 7.30 -11.89
N TRP A 80 -24.46 7.57 -13.11
CA TRP A 80 -23.60 7.80 -14.27
C TRP A 80 -23.69 9.25 -14.72
N ALA A 81 -22.57 9.83 -15.12
CA ALA A 81 -22.57 11.08 -15.86
C ALA A 81 -22.62 10.79 -17.36
N GLU A 82 -23.25 11.69 -18.13
CA GLU A 82 -23.40 11.54 -19.57
C GLU A 82 -22.04 11.38 -20.27
N GLY A 83 -21.93 10.41 -21.17
CA GLY A 83 -20.72 10.14 -21.95
C GLY A 83 -19.57 9.46 -21.17
N ARG A 84 -19.77 9.03 -19.92
CA ARG A 84 -18.72 8.35 -19.14
C ARG A 84 -18.84 6.82 -19.21
N ALA A 85 -17.67 6.18 -19.29
CA ALA A 85 -17.52 4.72 -19.22
C ALA A 85 -17.45 4.17 -17.78
N THR A 86 -17.33 5.06 -16.78
CA THR A 86 -17.33 4.72 -15.36
C THR A 86 -18.45 5.45 -14.62
N PRO A 87 -19.01 4.87 -13.55
CA PRO A 87 -20.01 5.55 -12.74
C PRO A 87 -19.36 6.75 -12.02
N ALA A 88 -20.14 7.81 -11.81
CA ALA A 88 -19.74 8.93 -10.97
C ALA A 88 -19.80 8.56 -9.48
N THR A 89 -20.83 7.81 -9.08
CA THR A 89 -21.05 7.43 -7.69
C THR A 89 -21.63 6.02 -7.56
N ILE A 90 -21.19 5.27 -6.55
CA ILE A 90 -21.80 4.01 -6.13
C ILE A 90 -22.27 4.13 -4.68
N ILE A 91 -23.55 3.92 -4.44
CA ILE A 91 -24.13 3.83 -3.10
C ILE A 91 -24.31 2.35 -2.77
N MET A 92 -23.64 1.89 -1.72
CA MET A 92 -23.65 0.52 -1.23
C MET A 92 -24.43 0.45 0.07
N GLU A 93 -25.37 -0.49 0.18
CA GLU A 93 -26.21 -0.62 1.37
C GLU A 93 -26.30 -2.08 1.82
N THR A 94 -26.53 -2.26 3.12
CA THR A 94 -26.71 -3.56 3.79
C THR A 94 -25.43 -4.39 3.84
N LYS A 95 -24.87 -4.59 5.04
CA LYS A 95 -23.69 -5.44 5.28
C LYS A 95 -22.51 -5.09 4.35
N VAL A 96 -22.20 -3.80 4.24
CA VAL A 96 -21.07 -3.36 3.45
C VAL A 96 -19.78 -3.87 4.09
N LYS A 97 -18.91 -4.48 3.29
CA LYS A 97 -17.58 -4.93 3.71
C LYS A 97 -16.56 -4.59 2.62
N VAL A 98 -15.42 -4.06 3.03
CA VAL A 98 -14.29 -3.76 2.14
C VAL A 98 -13.03 -4.36 2.74
N LYS A 99 -12.30 -5.13 1.94
CA LYS A 99 -11.02 -5.73 2.34
C LYS A 99 -9.89 -4.99 1.63
N HIS A 100 -9.28 -4.06 2.34
CA HIS A 100 -8.04 -3.42 1.94
C HIS A 100 -6.85 -4.26 2.45
N PRO A 101 -5.68 -4.27 1.78
CA PRO A 101 -4.49 -4.98 2.26
C PRO A 101 -4.14 -4.69 3.74
N ASP A 102 -4.31 -3.43 4.15
CA ASP A 102 -3.98 -2.99 5.51
C ASP A 102 -5.13 -3.13 6.53
N ALA A 103 -6.38 -3.29 6.08
CA ALA A 103 -7.55 -3.28 6.95
C ALA A 103 -8.83 -3.86 6.32
N GLU A 104 -9.67 -4.48 7.14
CA GLU A 104 -11.06 -4.80 6.81
C GLU A 104 -12.00 -3.75 7.41
N ILE A 105 -12.84 -3.14 6.58
CA ILE A 105 -13.86 -2.17 6.99
C ILE A 105 -15.23 -2.79 6.79
N SER A 106 -16.11 -2.65 7.78
CA SER A 106 -17.51 -3.08 7.70
C SER A 106 -18.44 -1.93 8.10
N ALA A 107 -19.59 -1.79 7.45
CA ALA A 107 -20.53 -0.71 7.72
C ALA A 107 -21.96 -1.06 7.26
N GLY A 108 -22.96 -0.31 7.71
CA GLY A 108 -24.34 -0.40 7.22
C GLY A 108 -24.50 0.16 5.80
N ARG A 109 -23.73 1.20 5.46
CA ARG A 109 -23.76 1.89 4.16
C ARG A 109 -22.37 2.41 3.79
N ALA A 110 -22.07 2.42 2.50
CA ALA A 110 -20.95 3.18 1.97
C ALA A 110 -21.34 3.95 0.72
N GLU A 111 -20.66 5.06 0.46
CA GLU A 111 -20.83 5.87 -0.74
C GLU A 111 -19.45 6.11 -1.35
N TRP A 112 -19.31 5.72 -2.61
CA TRP A 112 -18.06 5.85 -3.34
C TRP A 112 -18.19 6.88 -4.44
N ASN A 113 -17.39 7.93 -4.39
CA ASN A 113 -17.27 8.93 -5.43
C ASN A 113 -16.01 8.68 -6.27
N PHE A 114 -16.18 8.44 -7.57
CA PHE A 114 -15.07 8.13 -8.49
C PHE A 114 -14.26 9.36 -8.90
N ASP A 115 -14.89 10.54 -8.91
CA ASP A 115 -14.20 11.79 -9.21
C ASP A 115 -13.19 12.12 -8.11
N THR A 116 -13.59 12.00 -6.84
CA THR A 116 -12.74 12.33 -5.69
C THR A 116 -11.89 11.14 -5.20
N GLY A 117 -12.31 9.90 -5.49
CA GLY A 117 -11.71 8.70 -4.93
C GLY A 117 -12.19 8.37 -3.51
N GLU A 118 -13.11 9.16 -2.95
CA GLU A 118 -13.57 9.00 -1.57
C GLU A 118 -14.61 7.88 -1.47
N LEU A 119 -14.33 6.93 -0.59
CA LEU A 119 -15.21 5.87 -0.14
C LEU A 119 -15.61 6.14 1.32
N ILE A 120 -16.84 6.58 1.50
CA ILE A 120 -17.38 7.07 2.76
C ILE A 120 -18.25 6.00 3.38
N PHE A 121 -17.88 5.51 4.56
CA PHE A 121 -18.63 4.53 5.33
C PHE A 121 -19.48 5.20 6.42
N SER A 122 -20.70 4.69 6.61
CA SER A 122 -21.68 5.18 7.59
C SER A 122 -22.59 4.05 8.08
N GLY A 123 -23.35 4.29 9.15
CA GLY A 123 -24.18 3.27 9.79
C GLY A 123 -23.34 2.28 10.57
N ASP A 124 -22.73 2.76 11.66
CA ASP A 124 -21.85 2.02 12.55
C ASP A 124 -20.62 1.38 11.87
N PRO A 125 -19.81 2.18 11.14
CA PRO A 125 -18.61 1.65 10.52
C PRO A 125 -17.61 1.13 11.55
N VAL A 126 -16.99 -0.01 11.26
CA VAL A 126 -15.99 -0.70 12.08
C VAL A 126 -14.79 -1.05 11.21
N VAL A 127 -13.61 -0.61 11.61
CA VAL A 127 -12.33 -1.03 11.03
C VAL A 127 -11.68 -2.09 11.92
N ASN A 128 -11.18 -3.13 11.27
CA ASN A 128 -10.31 -4.14 11.86
C ASN A 128 -9.04 -4.25 11.02
N SER A 129 -7.90 -4.00 11.64
CA SER A 129 -6.58 -4.30 11.10
C SER A 129 -5.81 -5.18 12.08
N GLU A 130 -4.60 -5.60 11.72
CA GLU A 130 -3.72 -6.29 12.66
C GLU A 130 -3.46 -5.47 13.93
N ARG A 131 -3.44 -4.14 13.81
CA ARG A 131 -3.05 -3.22 14.88
C ARG A 131 -4.24 -2.59 15.60
N LEU A 132 -5.40 -2.49 14.95
CA LEU A 132 -6.60 -1.83 15.47
C LEU A 132 -7.78 -2.78 15.33
N LYS A 133 -8.25 -3.35 16.44
CA LYS A 133 -9.45 -4.19 16.46
C LYS A 133 -10.64 -3.38 16.97
N GLY A 134 -11.73 -3.39 16.22
CA GLY A 134 -12.96 -2.73 16.63
C GLY A 134 -12.85 -1.20 16.72
N LEU A 135 -12.09 -0.56 15.82
CA LEU A 135 -12.16 0.89 15.68
C LEU A 135 -13.52 1.25 15.11
N ARG A 136 -14.36 1.96 15.86
CA ARG A 136 -15.68 2.40 15.44
C ARG A 136 -15.72 3.92 15.33
N GLY A 137 -16.65 4.42 14.52
CA GLY A 137 -16.93 5.84 14.40
C GLY A 137 -18.34 6.05 13.89
N GLU A 138 -18.77 7.30 13.78
CA GLU A 138 -20.04 7.63 13.12
C GLU A 138 -19.89 7.63 11.59
N ARG A 139 -18.71 8.04 11.13
CA ARG A 139 -18.36 8.19 9.72
C ARG A 139 -16.89 7.87 9.53
N MET A 140 -16.58 7.12 8.47
CA MET A 140 -15.20 6.87 8.04
C MET A 140 -15.06 7.25 6.57
N VAL A 141 -13.92 7.79 6.19
CA VAL A 141 -13.60 8.13 4.81
C VAL A 141 -12.31 7.42 4.46
N LEU A 142 -12.31 6.63 3.39
CA LEU A 142 -11.14 6.06 2.76
C LEU A 142 -10.99 6.70 1.39
N ASN A 143 -9.91 7.42 1.14
CA ASN A 143 -9.64 7.93 -0.20
C ASN A 143 -8.75 6.94 -0.94
N LEU A 144 -9.27 6.29 -1.98
CA LEU A 144 -8.54 5.28 -2.76
C LEU A 144 -7.46 5.88 -3.67
N LYS A 145 -7.54 7.17 -4.01
CA LYS A 145 -6.51 7.84 -4.82
C LYS A 145 -5.28 8.20 -4.00
N THR A 146 -5.48 8.57 -2.73
CA THR A 146 -4.40 8.98 -1.81
C THR A 146 -4.07 7.91 -0.76
N ASN A 147 -4.85 6.83 -0.72
CA ASN A 147 -4.83 5.79 0.31
C ASN A 147 -4.82 6.36 1.75
N THR A 148 -5.59 7.42 1.97
CA THR A 148 -5.74 8.05 3.29
C THR A 148 -7.03 7.61 3.95
N PHE A 149 -7.04 7.52 5.28
CA PHE A 149 -8.24 7.22 6.04
C PHE A 149 -8.49 8.27 7.13
N GLU A 150 -9.75 8.63 7.30
CA GLU A 150 -10.21 9.55 8.33
C GLU A 150 -11.42 8.95 9.05
N VAL A 151 -11.50 9.13 10.37
CA VAL A 151 -12.61 8.65 11.19
C VAL A 151 -13.16 9.81 12.03
N THR A 152 -14.45 10.06 11.91
CA THR A 152 -15.17 11.08 12.70
C THR A 152 -15.86 10.42 13.90
N GLN A 153 -15.78 11.07 15.07
CA GLN A 153 -16.33 10.58 16.34
C GLN A 153 -15.85 9.17 16.71
N VAL A 154 -14.53 9.04 16.88
CA VAL A 154 -13.88 7.76 17.16
C VAL A 154 -14.32 7.19 18.51
N ARG A 155 -14.81 5.95 18.50
CA ARG A 155 -14.89 5.08 19.67
C ARG A 155 -14.18 3.77 19.30
N ALA A 156 -13.05 3.46 19.93
CA ALA A 156 -12.50 2.12 19.79
C ALA A 156 -12.68 1.35 21.09
N ASP A 157 -13.10 0.10 20.98
CA ASP A 157 -13.28 -0.80 22.11
C ASP A 157 -11.94 -1.06 22.83
N GLN A 158 -10.84 -1.03 22.07
CA GLN A 158 -9.47 -1.00 22.56
C GLN A 158 -8.65 0.00 21.73
N VAL A 159 -8.58 1.26 22.15
CA VAL A 159 -7.49 2.14 21.70
C VAL A 159 -6.32 1.89 22.64
N PRO A 160 -5.19 1.32 22.20
CA PRO A 160 -3.99 1.31 23.03
C PRO A 160 -3.59 2.77 23.31
N LEU A 161 -3.83 3.24 24.53
CA LEU A 161 -3.45 4.58 25.02
C LEU A 161 -1.93 4.74 25.21
N HIS A 162 -1.22 3.63 25.06
CA HIS A 162 0.20 3.59 24.75
C HIS A 162 0.29 3.69 23.23
N GLY A 163 0.48 4.90 22.67
CA GLY A 163 0.80 5.01 21.25
C GLY A 163 2.00 4.12 20.99
N ALA A 164 1.86 3.09 20.14
CA ALA A 164 2.90 2.15 19.70
C ALA A 164 4.22 2.20 20.52
N GLY A 165 4.11 1.93 21.82
CA GLY A 165 5.10 2.38 22.80
C GLY A 165 4.75 1.77 24.14
N GLY A 166 5.11 0.50 24.29
CA GLY A 166 5.15 -0.26 25.53
C GLY A 166 4.13 0.12 26.60
N ALA A 167 3.05 -0.64 26.69
CA ALA A 167 2.54 -0.94 28.03
C ALA A 167 3.72 -1.54 28.82
N PRO A 168 4.05 -1.05 30.03
CA PRO A 168 5.05 -1.69 30.86
C PRO A 168 4.52 -3.08 31.23
N GLY A 169 4.95 -4.10 30.49
CA GLY A 169 4.63 -5.50 30.79
C GLY A 169 4.08 -6.36 29.64
N ALA A 170 3.81 -5.82 28.44
CA ALA A 170 3.72 -6.70 27.26
C ALA A 170 5.17 -6.99 26.80
N PRO A 171 5.55 -8.26 26.54
CA PRO A 171 6.90 -8.56 26.09
C PRO A 171 7.09 -7.89 24.73
N SER A 172 7.77 -6.75 24.73
CA SER A 172 8.38 -6.18 23.54
C SER A 172 9.12 -7.31 22.84
N ASN A 173 8.85 -7.55 21.56
CA ASN A 173 9.66 -8.50 20.80
C ASN A 173 11.12 -8.02 20.95
N PRO A 174 12.01 -8.82 21.56
CA PRO A 174 13.38 -8.40 21.83
C PRO A 174 14.13 -8.01 20.55
N ASN A 175 13.63 -8.45 19.39
CA ASN A 175 14.24 -8.23 18.09
C ASN A 175 13.69 -6.98 17.36
N GLU A 176 12.79 -6.20 17.96
CA GLU A 176 12.38 -4.90 17.38
C GLU A 176 13.43 -3.83 17.60
N ILE A 177 13.67 -3.02 16.57
CA ILE A 177 14.47 -1.80 16.67
C ILE A 177 13.66 -0.78 17.49
N ARG A 178 14.32 -0.16 18.47
CA ARG A 178 13.73 0.86 19.34
C ARG A 178 14.25 2.24 18.98
N ALA A 179 13.48 3.26 19.31
CA ALA A 179 13.90 4.64 19.04
C ALA A 179 15.21 5.03 19.74
N GLY A 180 15.51 4.41 20.90
CA GLY A 180 16.76 4.60 21.62
C GLY A 180 17.96 3.84 21.05
N ASP A 181 17.71 2.87 20.17
CA ASP A 181 18.79 2.10 19.51
C ASP A 181 19.43 2.94 18.39
N ILE A 182 18.70 3.92 17.84
CA ILE A 182 19.16 4.79 16.75
C ILE A 182 19.62 6.14 17.32
N THR A 183 20.92 6.41 17.22
CA THR A 183 21.56 7.65 17.68
C THR A 183 21.66 8.71 16.59
N ASP A 184 21.76 8.30 15.31
CA ASP A 184 21.79 9.22 14.17
C ASP A 184 20.67 8.93 13.18
N TRP A 185 19.49 9.47 13.48
CA TRP A 185 18.31 9.35 12.63
C TRP A 185 18.48 10.00 11.26
N THR A 186 19.19 11.13 11.19
CA THR A 186 19.36 11.87 9.94
C THR A 186 20.27 11.08 9.02
N GLY A 187 21.44 10.66 9.53
CA GLY A 187 22.38 9.85 8.76
C GLY A 187 21.78 8.51 8.31
N LEU A 188 21.00 7.84 9.16
CA LEU A 188 20.34 6.58 8.79
C LEU A 188 19.39 6.76 7.60
N ILE A 189 18.50 7.76 7.69
CA ILE A 189 17.50 8.01 6.64
C ILE A 189 18.19 8.45 5.35
N ASP A 190 19.17 9.35 5.44
CA ASP A 190 19.90 9.84 4.26
C ASP A 190 20.69 8.71 3.57
N ALA A 191 21.35 7.84 4.32
CA ALA A 191 22.09 6.69 3.77
C ALA A 191 21.14 5.72 3.05
N ILE A 192 20.02 5.34 3.69
CA ILE A 192 19.03 4.46 3.08
C ILE A 192 18.48 5.08 1.79
N LYS A 193 18.15 6.39 1.80
CA LYS A 193 17.65 7.09 0.61
C LYS A 193 18.69 7.15 -0.51
N ALA A 194 19.96 7.39 -0.19
CA ALA A 194 21.03 7.40 -1.18
C ALA A 194 21.19 6.02 -1.84
N GLU A 195 21.29 4.97 -1.02
CA GLU A 195 21.40 3.58 -1.48
C GLU A 195 20.17 3.12 -2.28
N ALA A 196 18.98 3.56 -1.89
CA ALA A 196 17.73 3.25 -2.58
C ALA A 196 17.74 3.64 -4.07
N THR A 197 18.48 4.70 -4.41
CA THR A 197 18.62 5.21 -5.79
C THR A 197 19.74 4.53 -6.57
N SER A 198 20.53 3.66 -5.94
CA SER A 198 21.61 2.93 -6.59
C SER A 198 21.09 1.82 -7.50
N GLU A 199 21.76 1.62 -8.64
CA GLU A 199 21.48 0.50 -9.55
C GLU A 199 22.04 -0.84 -9.04
N ASP A 200 23.03 -0.79 -8.14
CA ASP A 200 23.66 -1.97 -7.57
C ASP A 200 22.86 -2.54 -6.38
N PRO A 201 22.92 -3.86 -6.12
CA PRO A 201 22.39 -4.44 -4.89
C PRO A 201 23.07 -3.84 -3.67
N CYS A 202 22.29 -3.27 -2.74
CA CYS A 202 22.78 -2.67 -1.50
C CYS A 202 21.71 -2.76 -0.40
N PRO A 203 22.07 -2.56 0.88
CA PRO A 203 21.15 -2.75 2.00
C PRO A 203 19.92 -1.84 1.92
N GLY A 204 20.12 -0.56 1.60
CA GLY A 204 19.03 0.42 1.50
C GLY A 204 18.01 0.04 0.43
N ARG A 205 18.47 -0.46 -0.71
CA ARG A 205 17.57 -0.94 -1.77
C ARG A 205 16.80 -2.19 -1.38
N GLN A 206 17.42 -3.11 -0.63
CA GLN A 206 16.70 -4.28 -0.11
C GLN A 206 15.66 -3.88 0.93
N ILE A 207 16.01 -2.96 1.84
CA ILE A 207 15.08 -2.38 2.81
C ILE A 207 13.85 -1.81 2.09
N LEU A 208 14.02 -1.02 1.03
CA LEU A 208 12.89 -0.48 0.27
C LEU A 208 12.07 -1.55 -0.44
N LYS A 209 12.69 -2.57 -1.03
CA LYS A 209 11.97 -3.65 -1.72
C LYS A 209 11.00 -4.41 -0.83
N GLN A 210 11.27 -4.45 0.48
CA GLN A 210 10.38 -5.07 1.46
C GLN A 210 9.24 -4.15 1.91
N MET A 211 9.31 -2.86 1.57
CA MET A 211 8.25 -1.89 1.86
C MET A 211 7.22 -1.87 0.73
N SER A 212 5.98 -1.54 1.05
CA SER A 212 4.96 -1.21 0.05
C SER A 212 5.36 0.02 -0.78
N THR A 213 4.85 0.12 -2.01
CA THR A 213 5.11 1.26 -2.91
C THR A 213 4.84 2.62 -2.25
N GLN A 214 3.80 2.72 -1.44
CA GLN A 214 3.48 3.94 -0.70
C GLN A 214 4.54 4.28 0.37
N ASN A 215 5.01 3.28 1.11
CA ASN A 215 6.06 3.47 2.13
C ASN A 215 7.41 3.81 1.48
N GLN A 216 7.70 3.23 0.32
CA GLN A 216 8.84 3.63 -0.51
C GLN A 216 8.72 5.10 -0.93
N GLN A 217 7.55 5.51 -1.44
CA GLN A 217 7.31 6.91 -1.82
C GLN A 217 7.43 7.86 -0.63
N LEU A 218 6.86 7.50 0.53
CA LEU A 218 6.97 8.30 1.75
C LEU A 218 8.43 8.51 2.16
N LEU A 219 9.24 7.44 2.16
CA LEU A 219 10.66 7.52 2.52
C LEU A 219 11.47 8.33 1.49
N LEU A 220 11.23 8.12 0.20
CA LEU A 220 11.99 8.75 -0.88
C LEU A 220 11.62 10.23 -1.09
N GLN A 221 10.33 10.56 -1.06
CA GLN A 221 9.84 11.89 -1.45
C GLN A 221 9.81 12.90 -0.31
N MET A 222 9.62 12.47 0.94
CA MET A 222 9.64 13.40 2.08
C MET A 222 11.06 13.86 2.40
N ASN A 223 11.17 15.09 2.90
CA ASN A 223 12.45 15.61 3.38
C ASN A 223 12.90 14.87 4.65
N THR A 224 14.19 14.63 4.79
CA THR A 224 14.77 13.90 5.93
C THR A 224 14.40 14.55 7.27
N SER A 225 14.43 15.87 7.37
CA SER A 225 14.01 16.59 8.58
C SER A 225 12.57 16.27 9.00
N GLN A 226 11.64 16.18 8.05
CA GLN A 226 10.24 15.84 8.31
C GLN A 226 10.06 14.36 8.69
N LEU A 227 10.90 13.48 8.14
CA LEU A 227 10.92 12.06 8.50
C LEU A 227 11.49 11.85 9.92
N VAL A 228 12.50 12.63 10.31
CA VAL A 228 13.06 12.63 11.67
C VAL A 228 12.05 13.13 12.70
N GLU A 229 11.27 14.17 12.39
CA GLU A 229 10.15 14.62 13.24
C GLU A 229 9.10 13.51 13.46
N ARG A 230 8.99 12.60 12.48
CA ARG A 230 8.08 11.45 12.48
C ARG A 230 8.81 10.12 12.74
N LYS A 231 9.89 10.13 13.53
CA LYS A 231 10.73 8.94 13.78
C LYS A 231 9.96 7.69 14.22
N GLU A 232 8.85 7.85 14.94
CA GLU A 232 8.00 6.72 15.36
C GLU A 232 7.31 6.04 14.17
N ASP A 233 6.94 6.79 13.13
CA ASP A 233 6.39 6.23 11.91
C ASP A 233 7.49 5.49 11.13
N ILE A 234 8.69 6.06 11.04
CA ILE A 234 9.85 5.42 10.39
C ILE A 234 10.25 4.13 11.11
N LEU A 235 10.26 4.15 12.43
CA LEU A 235 10.55 2.98 13.26
C LEU A 235 9.55 1.85 12.99
N ARG A 236 8.26 2.19 12.82
CA ARG A 236 7.23 1.20 12.46
C ARG A 236 7.47 0.63 11.07
N LEU A 237 7.92 1.43 10.12
CA LEU A 237 8.28 0.93 8.78
C LEU A 237 9.41 -0.08 8.86
N PHE A 238 10.50 0.25 9.54
CA PHE A 238 11.62 -0.68 9.72
C PHE A 238 11.22 -1.95 10.47
N ASN A 239 10.44 -1.84 11.55
CA ASN A 239 9.99 -3.02 12.29
C ASN A 239 9.01 -3.89 11.47
N SER A 240 8.22 -3.31 10.56
CA SER A 240 7.28 -4.07 9.73
C SER A 240 7.97 -5.00 8.74
N ILE A 241 9.19 -4.66 8.29
CA ILE A 241 9.94 -5.44 7.30
C ILE A 241 10.88 -6.49 7.93
N LEU A 242 11.07 -6.48 9.26
CA LEU A 242 11.96 -7.44 9.93
C LEU A 242 11.49 -8.90 9.79
N GLY A 243 10.20 -9.14 9.56
CA GLY A 243 9.68 -10.49 9.35
C GLY A 243 9.88 -11.06 7.95
N ALA A 244 10.40 -10.27 6.99
CA ALA A 244 10.49 -10.67 5.59
C ALA A 244 11.61 -11.70 5.36
N SER A 245 11.28 -12.85 4.78
CA SER A 245 12.25 -13.91 4.45
C SER A 245 13.17 -13.54 3.27
N SER A 246 12.73 -12.65 2.38
CA SER A 246 13.49 -12.17 1.23
C SER A 246 14.35 -10.94 1.53
N PHE A 247 14.51 -10.57 2.80
CA PHE A 247 15.22 -9.37 3.24
C PHE A 247 16.73 -9.43 2.93
N TYR A 248 17.35 -10.60 3.11
CA TYR A 248 18.78 -10.81 2.91
C TYR A 248 19.08 -11.35 1.51
N THR A 249 20.03 -10.71 0.83
CA THR A 249 20.75 -11.33 -0.29
C THR A 249 22.25 -11.11 -0.10
N PRO A 250 23.12 -12.11 -0.35
CA PRO A 250 24.57 -11.97 -0.15
C PRO A 250 25.17 -10.78 -0.89
N GLU A 251 24.66 -10.48 -2.09
CA GLU A 251 25.16 -9.38 -2.93
C GLU A 251 24.90 -8.01 -2.32
N ALA A 252 23.77 -7.85 -1.62
CA ALA A 252 23.39 -6.55 -1.05
C ALA A 252 24.14 -6.23 0.25
N TRP A 253 24.70 -7.22 0.93
CA TRP A 253 25.49 -7.06 2.15
C TRP A 253 26.98 -7.38 1.96
N ALA A 254 27.45 -7.45 0.70
CA ALA A 254 28.83 -7.83 0.38
C ALA A 254 29.88 -6.89 1.01
N ASP A 255 29.55 -5.60 1.15
CA ASP A 255 30.43 -4.58 1.73
C ASP A 255 30.19 -4.36 3.25
N SER A 256 29.30 -5.13 3.87
CA SER A 256 28.99 -5.01 5.31
C SER A 256 29.84 -5.96 6.15
N ASP A 257 30.30 -5.48 7.31
CA ASP A 257 31.02 -6.31 8.27
C ASP A 257 30.02 -7.15 9.09
N LEU A 258 29.76 -8.38 8.64
CA LEU A 258 28.83 -9.29 9.28
C LEU A 258 29.49 -10.01 10.47
N SER A 259 28.92 -9.84 11.66
CA SER A 259 29.38 -10.54 12.87
C SER A 259 29.28 -12.06 12.74
N GLU A 260 30.04 -12.80 13.55
CA GLU A 260 29.97 -14.29 13.58
C GLU A 260 28.55 -14.80 13.83
N GLU A 261 27.78 -14.11 14.67
CA GLU A 261 26.38 -14.44 14.92
C GLU A 261 25.52 -14.28 13.66
N LEU A 262 25.74 -13.20 12.91
CA LEU A 262 24.98 -12.93 11.70
C LEU A 262 25.34 -13.88 10.55
N GLN A 263 26.62 -14.28 10.46
CA GLN A 263 27.06 -15.34 9.54
C GLN A 263 26.40 -16.69 9.85
N GLN A 264 26.21 -17.02 11.13
CA GLN A 264 25.50 -18.26 11.52
C GLN A 264 24.01 -18.19 11.19
N LEU A 265 23.37 -17.05 11.42
CA LEU A 265 21.95 -16.86 11.12
C LEU A 265 21.66 -16.88 9.61
N THR A 266 22.51 -16.24 8.81
CA THR A 266 22.35 -16.22 7.34
C THR A 266 22.66 -17.57 6.68
N ALA A 267 23.39 -18.46 7.37
CA ALA A 267 23.67 -19.82 6.93
C ALA A 267 22.64 -20.87 7.39
N ALA A 268 21.70 -20.50 8.26
CA ALA A 268 20.66 -21.41 8.73
C ALA A 268 19.62 -21.70 7.63
N GLU A 269 19.26 -22.97 7.43
CA GLU A 269 18.30 -23.38 6.40
C GLU A 269 16.86 -22.92 6.72
N ASP A 270 16.48 -22.93 8.00
CA ASP A 270 15.14 -22.54 8.46
C ASP A 270 15.24 -21.65 9.71
N LEU A 271 14.76 -20.42 9.61
CA LEU A 271 14.55 -19.52 10.74
C LEU A 271 13.05 -19.41 11.04
N ASP A 272 12.70 -19.51 12.33
CA ASP A 272 11.35 -19.15 12.76
C ASP A 272 11.15 -17.62 12.66
N LYS A 273 9.93 -17.14 12.85
CA LYS A 273 9.63 -15.70 12.73
C LYS A 273 10.47 -14.83 13.66
N ALA A 274 10.82 -15.34 14.84
CA ALA A 274 11.63 -14.61 15.81
C ALA A 274 13.10 -14.55 15.36
N GLY A 275 13.64 -15.66 14.86
CA GLY A 275 14.97 -15.75 14.25
C GLY A 275 15.11 -14.88 13.01
N GLN A 276 14.09 -14.85 12.14
CA GLN A 276 14.07 -13.97 10.97
C GLN A 276 14.14 -12.50 11.37
N ALA A 277 13.31 -12.08 12.34
CA ALA A 277 13.33 -10.71 12.84
C ALA A 277 14.67 -10.33 13.48
N LYS A 278 15.28 -11.26 14.22
CA LYS A 278 16.61 -11.06 14.80
C LYS A 278 17.69 -10.89 13.74
N MET A 279 17.72 -11.77 12.74
CA MET A 279 18.68 -11.69 11.64
C MET A 279 18.54 -10.37 10.87
N ASN A 280 17.31 -10.00 10.49
CA ASN A 280 17.05 -8.78 9.73
C ASN A 280 17.39 -7.51 10.53
N ARG A 281 17.17 -7.51 11.86
CA ARG A 281 17.62 -6.42 12.74
C ARG A 281 19.14 -6.28 12.69
N LEU A 282 19.87 -7.37 12.88
CA LEU A 282 21.34 -7.38 12.86
C LEU A 282 21.90 -6.97 11.49
N LEU A 283 21.23 -7.30 10.39
CA LEU A 283 21.61 -6.86 9.05
C LEU A 283 21.51 -5.33 8.88
N ILE A 284 20.47 -4.71 9.44
CA ILE A 284 20.32 -3.24 9.41
C ILE A 284 21.41 -2.58 10.27
N GLU A 285 21.67 -3.12 11.47
CA GLU A 285 22.72 -2.62 12.36
C GLU A 285 24.12 -2.74 11.72
N ALA A 286 24.40 -3.86 11.03
CA ALA A 286 25.66 -4.09 10.32
C ALA A 286 25.84 -3.20 9.08
N ALA A 287 24.75 -2.87 8.38
CA ALA A 287 24.78 -1.97 7.22
C ALA A 287 25.00 -0.49 7.63
N TYR A 288 24.44 -0.08 8.77
CA TYR A 288 24.49 1.31 9.24
C TYR A 288 25.08 1.44 10.64
N PRO A 289 26.32 0.98 10.90
CA PRO A 289 26.89 0.92 12.24
C PRO A 289 27.09 2.32 12.87
N PHE A 290 27.12 3.37 12.05
CA PHE A 290 27.20 4.76 12.53
C PHE A 290 25.88 5.26 13.12
N ALA A 291 24.75 4.66 12.73
CA ALA A 291 23.41 5.10 13.12
C ALA A 291 22.94 4.50 14.44
N PHE A 292 23.51 3.37 14.84
CA PHE A 292 23.07 2.61 16.01
C PHE A 292 23.99 2.82 17.20
N ALA A 293 23.40 2.85 18.40
CA ALA A 293 24.15 2.75 19.64
C ALA A 293 24.90 1.41 19.64
N LYS A 294 26.22 1.45 19.87
CA LYS A 294 26.97 0.22 20.11
C LYS A 294 26.44 -0.42 21.41
N PRO A 295 26.21 -1.73 21.43
CA PRO A 295 25.87 -2.45 22.66
C PRO A 295 26.96 -2.31 23.74
#